data_AF-A0A9E1TXN5-F1
#
_entry.id   AF-A0A9E1TXN5-F1
#
_cell.length_a   1.000
_cell.length_b   1.000
_cell.length_c   1.000
_cell.angle_alpha   90.00
_cell.angle_beta   90.00
_cell.angle_gamma   90.00
#
_symmetry.space_group_name_H-M   'P 1'
#
loop_
_entity.id
_entity.type
_entity.pdbx_description
1 polymer ?
#
loop_
_entity_poly.entity_id
_entity_poly.type
_entity_poly.pdbx_seq_one_letter_code
_entity_poly.pdbx_strand_id
1 'polypeptide(L)'
;MSGQTLLIKNADVLCTMAPSGHDNPGDMNEIQNGGLFIRDGVIEHVAKTSQLPKSADTVLDLTGHIVIPGMVNTHHHLFQNLTRAVPAAQNVPLFGWLQTLYP
;
A
#
# COMPACT_ATOMS: atom_id res chain seq x y z
N MET A 1 9.59 14.31 -21.03
CA MET A 1 9.26 13.58 -19.80
C MET A 1 8.88 12.17 -20.23
N SER A 2 9.62 11.15 -19.77
CA SER A 2 9.49 9.78 -20.30
C SER A 2 8.22 9.13 -19.78
N GLY A 3 7.39 8.57 -20.67
CA GLY A 3 6.16 7.86 -20.32
C GLY A 3 6.40 6.45 -19.79
N GLN A 4 7.11 6.33 -18.66
CA GLN A 4 7.50 5.05 -18.08
C GLN A 4 6.27 4.28 -17.60
N THR A 5 6.20 3.01 -17.95
CA THR A 5 5.06 2.13 -17.63
C THR A 5 5.43 1.01 -16.68
N LEU A 6 4.53 0.71 -15.75
CA LEU A 6 4.60 -0.42 -14.82
C LEU A 6 3.32 -1.25 -14.95
N LEU A 7 3.49 -2.56 -15.12
CA LEU A 7 2.41 -3.55 -15.05
C LEU A 7 2.62 -4.42 -13.82
N ILE A 8 1.65 -4.39 -12.91
CA ILE A 8 1.52 -5.39 -11.84
C ILE A 8 0.46 -6.39 -12.30
N LYS A 9 0.77 -7.69 -12.25
CA LYS A 9 -0.13 -8.74 -12.73
C LYS A 9 -0.13 -9.97 -11.84
N ASN A 10 -1.16 -10.80 -12.01
CA ASN A 10 -1.35 -12.09 -11.35
C ASN A 10 -1.39 -12.04 -9.82
N ALA A 11 -1.71 -10.90 -9.20
CA ALA A 11 -1.92 -10.88 -7.76
C ALA A 11 -3.09 -11.81 -7.42
N ASP A 12 -2.92 -12.73 -6.46
CA ASP A 12 -3.99 -13.66 -6.06
C ASP A 12 -5.24 -12.87 -5.68
N VAL A 13 -5.04 -11.80 -4.90
CA VAL A 13 -6.07 -10.80 -4.59
C VAL A 13 -5.49 -9.40 -4.74
N LEU A 14 -6.17 -8.55 -5.51
CA LEU A 14 -5.98 -7.10 -5.51
C LEU A 14 -7.13 -6.43 -4.75
N CYS A 15 -6.88 -5.97 -3.53
CA CYS A 15 -7.84 -5.20 -2.74
C CYS A 15 -7.82 -3.74 -3.22
N THR A 16 -8.95 -3.21 -3.65
CA THR A 16 -9.04 -1.84 -4.19
C THR A 16 -9.64 -0.85 -3.19
N MET A 17 -10.35 -1.34 -2.18
CA MET A 17 -11.18 -0.52 -1.27
C MET A 17 -12.27 0.29 -2.01
N ALA A 18 -12.69 -0.13 -3.20
CA ALA A 18 -13.76 0.53 -3.93
C ALA A 18 -15.08 0.48 -3.16
N PRO A 19 -15.86 1.58 -3.08
CA PRO A 19 -17.09 1.58 -2.32
C PRO A 19 -18.07 0.51 -2.84
N SER A 20 -18.70 -0.21 -1.90
CA SER A 20 -19.81 -1.11 -2.20
C SER A 20 -21.06 -0.30 -2.52
N GLY A 21 -21.61 -0.42 -3.73
CA GLY A 21 -22.81 0.32 -4.15
C GLY A 21 -23.33 -0.04 -5.54
N HIS A 22 -24.56 0.37 -5.83
CA HIS A 22 -25.32 0.11 -7.07
C HIS A 22 -24.60 0.62 -8.34
N ASP A 23 -23.74 1.64 -8.20
CA ASP A 23 -23.02 2.26 -9.33
C ASP A 23 -21.70 1.55 -9.69
N ASN A 24 -21.36 0.47 -8.98
CA ASN A 24 -20.17 -0.34 -9.27
C ASN A 24 -20.59 -1.79 -9.61
N PRO A 25 -21.00 -2.06 -10.87
CA PRO A 25 -21.43 -3.38 -11.28
C PRO A 25 -20.22 -4.33 -11.36
N GLY A 26 -19.96 -5.02 -10.25
CA GLY A 26 -18.88 -5.97 -10.08
C GLY A 26 -18.34 -5.88 -8.65
N ASP A 27 -17.98 -7.01 -8.05
CA ASP A 27 -17.27 -7.02 -6.77
C ASP A 27 -15.83 -6.54 -7.01
N MET A 28 -15.67 -5.23 -7.20
CA MET A 28 -14.39 -4.58 -7.47
C MET A 28 -13.63 -4.30 -6.18
N ASN A 29 -14.20 -4.58 -5.00
CA ASN A 29 -13.50 -4.45 -3.73
C ASN A 29 -12.26 -5.35 -3.68
N GLU A 30 -12.40 -6.57 -4.21
CA GLU A 30 -11.34 -7.58 -4.27
C GLU A 30 -11.34 -8.25 -5.65
N ILE A 31 -10.28 -8.00 -6.42
CA ILE A 31 -10.13 -8.58 -7.75
C ILE A 31 -9.22 -9.82 -7.65
N GLN A 32 -9.82 -10.99 -7.80
CA GLN A 32 -9.07 -12.25 -7.92
C GLN A 32 -8.24 -12.26 -9.20
N ASN A 33 -6.98 -12.69 -9.12
CA ASN A 33 -6.02 -12.66 -10.24
C ASN A 33 -5.90 -11.24 -10.85
N GLY A 34 -5.86 -10.24 -9.97
CA GLY A 34 -5.91 -8.82 -10.29
C GLY A 34 -4.57 -8.22 -10.68
N GLY A 35 -4.61 -6.99 -11.21
CA GLY A 35 -3.42 -6.22 -11.54
C GLY A 35 -3.69 -4.73 -11.74
N LEU A 36 -2.60 -3.99 -11.95
CA LEU A 36 -2.58 -2.55 -12.17
C LEU A 36 -1.72 -2.23 -13.40
N PHE A 37 -2.16 -1.29 -14.23
CA PHE A 37 -1.30 -0.64 -15.21
C PHE A 37 -1.09 0.81 -14.82
N ILE A 38 0.16 1.24 -14.76
CA ILE A 38 0.59 2.52 -14.21
C ILE A 38 1.47 3.20 -15.25
N ARG A 39 1.26 4.51 -15.44
CA ARG A 39 2.13 5.38 -16.23
C ARG A 39 2.55 6.57 -15.40
N ASP A 40 3.85 6.82 -15.36
CA ASP A 40 4.43 7.99 -14.66
C ASP A 40 3.95 8.13 -13.21
N GLY A 41 3.82 6.98 -12.52
CA GLY A 41 3.35 6.91 -11.13
C GLY A 41 1.84 7.04 -10.92
N VAL A 42 1.05 7.20 -12.00
CA VAL A 42 -0.42 7.30 -11.96
C VAL A 42 -1.05 6.00 -12.46
N ILE A 43 -2.01 5.46 -11.71
CA ILE A 43 -2.77 4.27 -12.11
C ILE A 43 -3.69 4.63 -13.28
N GLU A 44 -3.50 3.98 -14.44
CA GLU A 44 -4.36 4.11 -15.62
C GLU A 44 -5.46 3.03 -15.64
N HIS A 45 -5.14 1.80 -15.19
CA HIS A 45 -6.08 0.68 -15.18
C HIS A 45 -6.00 -0.14 -13.88
N VAL A 46 -7.17 -0.58 -13.42
CA VAL A 46 -7.38 -1.53 -12.31
C VAL A 46 -8.35 -2.60 -12.81
N ALA A 47 -7.89 -3.85 -12.94
CA ALA A 47 -8.71 -4.91 -13.54
C ALA A 47 -8.16 -6.31 -13.21
N LYS A 48 -8.84 -7.35 -13.71
CA LYS A 48 -8.24 -8.69 -13.81
C LYS A 48 -7.03 -8.64 -14.74
N THR A 49 -6.02 -9.46 -14.47
CA THR A 49 -4.81 -9.51 -15.31
C THR A 49 -5.09 -9.74 -16.78
N SER A 50 -6.08 -10.58 -17.09
CA SER A 50 -6.49 -10.90 -18.46
C SER A 50 -7.04 -9.70 -19.25
N GLN A 51 -7.38 -8.60 -18.56
CA GLN A 51 -7.96 -7.39 -19.13
C GLN A 51 -6.95 -6.22 -19.20
N LEU A 52 -5.72 -6.42 -18.73
CA LEU A 52 -4.66 -5.41 -18.74
C LEU A 52 -3.79 -5.50 -20.00
N PRO A 53 -3.04 -4.44 -20.34
CA PRO A 53 -1.99 -4.51 -21.36
C PRO A 53 -1.01 -5.68 -21.10
N LYS A 54 -0.51 -6.30 -22.18
CA LYS A 54 0.35 -7.49 -22.07
C LYS A 54 1.80 -7.18 -21.72
N SER A 55 2.22 -5.92 -21.83
CA SER A 55 3.60 -5.47 -21.63
C SER A 55 3.64 -4.04 -21.09
N ALA A 56 4.71 -3.73 -20.37
CA ALA A 56 5.11 -2.43 -19.87
C ALA A 56 6.65 -2.38 -19.82
N ASP A 57 7.24 -1.23 -19.55
CA ASP A 57 8.69 -1.10 -19.37
C ASP A 57 9.18 -1.92 -18.17
N THR A 58 8.37 -1.97 -17.10
CA THR A 58 8.59 -2.85 -15.93
C THR A 58 7.37 -3.73 -15.70
N VAL A 59 7.59 -5.02 -15.47
CA VAL A 59 6.52 -5.98 -15.18
C VAL A 59 6.80 -6.69 -13.87
N LEU A 60 5.85 -6.68 -12.95
CA LEU A 60 5.86 -7.42 -11.70
C LEU A 60 4.79 -8.51 -11.75
N ASP A 61 5.23 -9.76 -11.74
CA ASP A 61 4.34 -10.91 -11.57
C ASP A 61 4.24 -11.24 -10.08
N LEU A 62 3.04 -11.07 -9.52
CA LEU A 62 2.76 -11.19 -8.10
C LEU A 62 1.89 -12.42 -7.78
N THR A 63 2.02 -13.49 -8.57
CA THR A 63 1.43 -14.80 -8.24
C THR A 63 1.75 -15.18 -6.79
N GLY A 64 0.75 -15.60 -6.02
CA GLY A 64 0.91 -15.94 -4.59
C GLY A 64 0.92 -14.75 -3.63
N HIS A 65 0.71 -13.52 -4.11
CA HIS A 65 0.72 -12.31 -3.27
C HIS A 65 -0.65 -11.64 -3.24
N ILE A 66 -0.88 -10.91 -2.15
CA ILE A 66 -1.98 -9.96 -2.00
C ILE A 66 -1.44 -8.56 -2.23
N VAL A 67 -2.17 -7.76 -3.01
CA VAL A 67 -1.87 -6.34 -3.22
C VAL A 67 -2.94 -5.50 -2.55
N ILE A 68 -2.51 -4.53 -1.74
CA ILE A 68 -3.38 -3.57 -1.06
C ILE A 68 -2.93 -2.14 -1.39
N PRO A 69 -3.80 -1.13 -1.21
CA PRO A 69 -3.37 0.26 -1.27
C PRO A 69 -2.28 0.53 -0.22
N GLY A 70 -1.34 1.43 -0.54
CA GLY A 70 -0.29 1.83 0.39
C GLY A 70 -0.88 2.34 1.72
N MET A 71 -0.36 1.83 2.84
CA MET A 71 -0.81 2.26 4.16
C MET A 71 -0.50 3.74 4.40
N VAL A 72 -1.47 4.49 4.91
CA VAL A 72 -1.28 5.90 5.29
C VAL A 72 -1.01 5.97 6.79
N ASN A 73 0.22 6.32 7.17
CA ASN A 73 0.57 6.61 8.55
C ASN A 73 0.34 8.11 8.84
N THR A 74 -0.71 8.43 9.59
CA THR A 74 -1.14 9.82 9.84
C THR A 74 -0.46 10.47 11.03
N HIS A 75 0.29 9.72 11.84
CA HIS A 75 0.95 10.24 13.03
C HIS A 75 2.23 9.47 13.33
N HIS A 76 3.35 10.18 13.45
CA HIS A 76 4.62 9.56 13.82
C HIS A 76 5.56 10.56 14.50
N HIS A 77 6.32 10.10 15.49
CA HIS A 77 7.44 10.85 16.05
C HIS A 77 8.76 10.28 15.51
N LEU A 78 9.19 10.77 14.35
CA LEU A 78 10.30 10.17 13.59
C LEU A 78 11.59 10.00 14.39
N PHE A 79 11.98 11.02 15.16
CA PHE A 79 13.23 11.00 15.91
C PHE A 79 13.23 9.94 17.03
N GLN A 80 12.06 9.55 17.54
CA GLN A 80 11.94 8.57 18.62
C GLN A 80 12.29 7.14 18.19
N ASN A 81 12.54 6.91 16.90
CA ASN A 81 13.13 5.66 16.44
C ASN A 81 14.51 5.38 17.09
N LEU A 82 15.24 6.43 17.47
CA LEU A 82 16.55 6.30 18.14
C LEU A 82 16.45 5.90 19.61
N THR A 83 15.27 6.01 20.23
CA THR A 83 15.07 5.79 21.68
C THR A 83 14.07 4.69 21.97
N ARG A 84 13.94 3.72 21.05
CA ARG A 84 13.10 2.54 21.25
C ARG A 84 13.64 1.70 22.42
N ALA A 85 12.74 1.24 23.28
CA ALA A 85 13.03 0.34 24.39
C ALA A 85 14.05 0.84 25.44
N VAL A 86 14.23 2.16 25.60
CA VAL A 86 15.04 2.73 26.69
C VAL A 86 14.52 2.24 28.06
N PRO A 87 15.31 1.54 28.88
CA PRO A 87 14.82 0.90 30.12
C PRO A 87 14.09 1.85 31.07
N ALA A 88 14.59 3.08 31.22
CA ALA A 88 14.00 4.10 32.07
C ALA A 88 12.61 4.59 31.60
N ALA A 89 12.26 4.35 30.33
CA ALA A 89 11.01 4.81 29.72
C ALA A 89 9.94 3.69 29.59
N GLN A 90 10.24 2.44 29.95
CA GLN A 90 9.33 1.30 29.71
C GLN A 90 8.16 1.22 30.69
N ASN A 91 8.43 1.44 31.99
CA ASN A 91 7.48 1.17 33.08
C ASN A 91 7.11 2.45 33.85
N VAL A 92 7.05 3.59 33.15
CA VAL A 92 6.74 4.91 33.72
C VAL A 92 5.47 5.48 33.08
N PRO A 93 4.68 6.30 33.80
CA PRO A 93 3.51 6.97 33.22
C PRO A 93 3.93 7.97 32.12
N LEU A 94 2.97 8.44 31.32
CA LEU A 94 3.20 9.34 30.19
C LEU A 94 4.13 10.53 30.52
N PHE A 95 3.91 11.22 31.65
CA PHE A 95 4.76 12.36 32.02
C PHE A 95 6.19 11.96 32.39
N GLY A 96 6.38 10.79 33.01
CA GLY A 96 7.71 10.24 33.27
C GLY A 96 8.41 9.82 31.97
N TRP A 97 7.66 9.26 31.02
CA TRP A 97 8.16 8.94 29.68
C TRP A 97 8.56 10.20 28.91
N LEU A 98 7.74 11.26 28.97
CA LEU A 98 8.03 12.55 28.34
C LEU A 98 9.34 13.14 28.89
N GLN A 99 9.49 13.24 30.21
CA GLN A 99 10.72 13.73 30.84
C GLN A 99 11.95 12.87 30.50
N THR A 100 11.76 11.56 30.35
CA THR A 100 12.86 10.63 30.02
C THR A 100 13.31 10.76 28.56
N LEU A 101 12.37 10.99 27.63
CA LEU A 101 12.65 10.95 26.17
C LEU A 101 12.65 12.33 25.50
N TYR A 102 12.34 13.39 26.24
CA TYR A 102 12.35 14.79 25.80
C TYR A 102 12.99 15.65 26.91
N PRO A 103 14.33 15.60 27.10
CA PRO A 103 15.02 16.48 28.03
C PRO A 103 14.96 17.96 27.61
#